data_AF-X0W0Y6-F1
#
_entry.id   AF-X0W0Y6-F1
#
_cell.length_a   1.000
_cell.length_b   1.000
_cell.length_c   1.000
_cell.angle_alpha   90.00
_cell.angle_beta   90.00
_cell.angle_gamma   90.00
#
_symmetry.space_group_name_H-M   'P 1'
#
loop_
_entity.id
_entity.type
_entity.pdbx_description
1 polymer ?
#
loop_
_entity_poly.entity_id
_entity_poly.type
_entity_poly.pdbx_seq_one_letter_code
_entity_poly.pdbx_strand_id
1 'polypeptide(L)'
;MNRATYPGGVHPPENKWTAESEIETIPVSPRFVVPLSQSLGAPSRPVVSEGEMVRKGQMIGRPDGFISAAVHAPTSGTVAGLERIIDSATGRQTDAVAIESDGRDAWAEG
;
A
#
# COMPACT_ATOMS: atom_id res chain seq x y z
N MET A 1 35.68 -6.63 -5.44
CA MET A 1 35.05 -7.88 -4.98
C MET A 1 35.86 -8.49 -3.86
N ASN A 2 35.15 -9.10 -2.91
CA ASN A 2 35.61 -9.83 -1.73
C ASN A 2 35.95 -9.00 -0.49
N ARG A 3 35.02 -8.98 0.48
CA ARG A 3 35.36 -8.94 1.90
C ARG A 3 34.21 -9.52 2.72
N ALA A 4 34.26 -10.84 2.92
CA ALA A 4 33.40 -11.52 3.89
C ALA A 4 33.68 -10.91 5.27
N THR A 5 32.72 -10.15 5.80
CA THR A 5 32.79 -9.53 7.14
C THR A 5 32.60 -10.55 8.27
N TYR A 6 32.22 -11.79 7.94
CA TYR A 6 32.05 -12.90 8.88
C TYR A 6 32.16 -14.27 8.18
N PRO A 7 32.71 -15.31 8.83
CA PRO A 7 32.79 -16.66 8.26
C PRO A 7 31.39 -17.21 7.93
N GLY A 8 31.20 -17.71 6.71
CA GLY A 8 29.95 -18.35 6.28
C GLY A 8 28.89 -17.43 5.65
N GLY A 9 29.17 -16.14 5.47
CA GLY A 9 28.26 -15.21 4.78
C GLY A 9 28.23 -15.41 3.26
N VAL A 10 27.03 -15.43 2.68
CA VAL A 10 26.82 -15.31 1.22
C VAL A 10 26.56 -13.85 0.87
N HIS A 11 27.27 -13.32 -0.12
CA HIS A 11 27.06 -11.97 -0.66
C HIS A 11 26.62 -12.09 -2.13
N PRO A 12 25.31 -12.25 -2.40
CA PRO A 12 24.80 -12.29 -3.77
C PRO A 12 25.13 -10.97 -4.50
N PRO A 13 25.24 -10.99 -5.84
CA PRO A 13 25.35 -9.78 -6.64
C PRO A 13 24.21 -8.80 -6.32
N GLU A 14 24.53 -7.52 -6.18
CA GLU A 14 23.53 -6.48 -5.97
C GLU A 14 22.85 -6.11 -7.30
N ASN A 15 21.51 -6.01 -7.32
CA ASN A 15 20.71 -5.58 -8.47
C ASN A 15 20.14 -4.16 -8.27
N LYS A 16 20.95 -3.26 -7.71
CA LYS A 16 20.53 -1.88 -7.39
C LYS A 16 20.70 -0.95 -8.60
N TRP A 17 19.94 -1.19 -9.67
CA TRP A 17 20.10 -0.48 -10.94
C TRP A 17 19.86 1.03 -10.86
N THR A 18 19.16 1.49 -9.83
CA THR A 18 18.82 2.91 -9.62
C THR A 18 19.64 3.56 -8.50
N ALA A 19 20.74 2.95 -8.05
CA ALA A 19 21.52 3.43 -6.91
C ALA A 19 22.08 4.86 -7.10
N GLU A 20 22.37 5.23 -8.34
CA GLU A 20 22.95 6.53 -8.72
C GLU A 20 21.92 7.46 -9.38
N SER A 21 20.64 7.05 -9.43
CA SER A 21 19.57 7.87 -10.01
C SER A 21 19.20 9.03 -9.07
N GLU A 22 18.92 10.20 -9.64
CA GLU A 22 18.41 11.34 -8.87
C GLU A 22 17.00 11.05 -8.31
N ILE A 23 16.66 11.71 -7.21
CA ILE A 23 15.32 11.62 -6.62
C ILE A 23 14.37 12.48 -7.46
N GLU A 24 13.29 11.88 -7.95
CA GLU A 24 12.29 12.57 -8.77
C GLU A 24 10.92 12.56 -8.09
N THR A 25 10.09 13.56 -8.41
CA THR A 25 8.69 13.58 -7.99
C THR A 25 7.88 12.74 -8.97
N ILE A 26 7.24 11.68 -8.48
CA ILE A 26 6.30 10.90 -9.27
C ILE A 26 4.91 11.58 -9.28
N PRO A 27 4.22 11.61 -10.43
CA PRO A 27 2.84 12.09 -10.47
C PRO A 27 1.94 11.13 -9.69
N VAL A 28 0.85 11.66 -9.14
CA VAL A 28 -0.18 10.86 -8.47
C VAL A 28 -0.83 9.93 -9.50
N SER A 29 -0.89 8.64 -9.18
CA SER A 29 -1.57 7.65 -10.03
C SER A 29 -3.06 7.99 -10.16
N PRO A 30 -3.68 7.83 -11.34
CA PRO A 30 -5.11 8.03 -11.48
C PRO A 30 -5.94 7.03 -10.67
N ARG A 31 -5.38 5.85 -10.37
CA ARG A 31 -6.07 4.78 -9.63
C ARG A 31 -5.14 4.14 -8.60
N PHE A 32 -5.70 3.83 -7.44
CA PHE A 32 -5.05 3.09 -6.37
C PHE A 32 -5.92 1.89 -5.98
N VAL A 33 -5.30 0.73 -5.81
CA VAL A 33 -5.96 -0.46 -5.27
C VAL A 33 -5.23 -0.84 -4.00
N VAL A 34 -5.89 -0.63 -2.85
CA VAL A 34 -5.27 -0.68 -1.53
C VAL A 34 -5.70 -1.97 -0.83
N PRO A 35 -4.84 -2.99 -0.71
CA PRO A 35 -5.20 -4.25 -0.07
C PRO A 35 -5.53 -4.04 1.40
N LEU A 36 -6.53 -4.76 1.92
CA LEU A 36 -6.91 -4.70 3.34
C LEU A 36 -6.06 -5.62 4.23
N SER A 37 -5.29 -6.52 3.62
CA SER A 37 -4.37 -7.44 4.31
C SER A 37 -2.93 -6.93 4.26
N GLN A 38 -2.61 -5.89 5.05
CA GLN A 38 -1.28 -5.26 5.11
C GLN A 38 -0.45 -5.63 6.36
N SER A 39 -0.94 -6.58 7.15
CA SER A 39 -0.26 -7.06 8.36
C SER A 39 -0.28 -8.58 8.40
N LEU A 40 0.51 -9.19 9.31
CA LEU A 40 0.58 -10.64 9.48
C LEU A 40 -0.78 -11.26 9.86
N GLY A 41 -1.62 -10.51 10.58
CA GLY A 41 -2.84 -11.03 11.16
C GLY A 41 -4.08 -10.86 10.29
N ALA A 42 -5.23 -10.67 10.94
CA ALA A 42 -6.52 -10.58 10.26
C ALA A 42 -6.59 -9.34 9.35
N PRO A 43 -7.15 -9.46 8.14
CA PRO A 43 -7.39 -8.32 7.25
C PRO A 43 -8.22 -7.24 7.95
N SER A 44 -7.96 -5.98 7.62
CA SER A 44 -8.80 -4.88 8.07
C SER A 44 -10.20 -4.97 7.48
N ARG A 45 -11.22 -4.62 8.28
CA ARG A 45 -12.60 -4.50 7.80
C ARG A 45 -12.78 -3.15 7.10
N PRO A 46 -13.30 -3.11 5.86
CA PRO A 46 -13.52 -1.83 5.17
C PRO A 46 -14.53 -0.97 5.94
N VAL A 47 -14.27 0.32 6.01
CA VAL A 47 -15.13 1.32 6.70
C VAL A 47 -15.63 2.42 5.77
N VAL A 48 -15.45 2.26 4.46
CA VAL A 48 -15.92 3.16 3.41
C VAL A 48 -16.78 2.40 2.40
N SER A 49 -17.62 3.13 1.67
CA SER A 49 -18.51 2.56 0.65
C SER A 49 -18.17 3.05 -0.77
N GLU A 50 -18.62 2.32 -1.78
CA GLU A 50 -18.53 2.76 -3.19
C GLU A 50 -19.20 4.13 -3.38
N GLY A 51 -18.55 5.00 -4.14
CA GLY A 51 -18.98 6.38 -4.38
C GLY A 51 -18.60 7.37 -3.27
N GLU A 52 -18.08 6.90 -2.13
CA GLU A 52 -17.65 7.76 -1.03
C GLU A 52 -16.38 8.54 -1.40
N MET A 53 -16.34 9.82 -1.06
CA MET A 53 -15.12 10.62 -1.16
C MET A 53 -14.22 10.38 0.05
N VAL A 54 -12.94 10.14 -0.22
CA VAL A 54 -11.91 9.96 0.81
C VAL A 54 -10.80 11.00 0.66
N ARG A 55 -10.16 11.34 1.77
CA ARG A 55 -8.98 12.20 1.83
C ARG A 55 -7.72 11.38 2.10
N LYS A 56 -6.56 11.91 1.70
CA LYS A 56 -5.27 11.30 2.02
C LYS A 56 -5.13 11.16 3.54
N GLY A 57 -4.75 9.96 3.98
CA GLY A 57 -4.63 9.63 5.40
C GLY A 57 -5.95 9.29 6.10
N GLN A 58 -7.10 9.37 5.43
CA GLN A 58 -8.38 8.93 6.00
C GLN A 58 -8.39 7.40 6.15
N MET A 59 -8.89 6.89 7.28
CA MET A 59 -9.03 5.45 7.51
C MET A 59 -10.08 4.87 6.56
N ILE A 60 -9.68 3.85 5.80
CA ILE A 60 -10.54 3.10 4.87
C ILE A 60 -10.71 1.64 5.30
N GLY A 61 -9.85 1.14 6.19
CA GLY A 61 -9.94 -0.17 6.81
C GLY A 61 -9.65 -0.09 8.30
N ARG A 62 -10.58 -0.57 9.12
CA ARG A 62 -10.43 -0.67 10.58
C ARG A 62 -9.85 -2.03 10.96
N PRO A 63 -8.88 -2.10 11.90
CA PRO A 63 -8.35 -3.38 12.40
C PRO A 63 -9.46 -4.31 12.89
N ASP A 64 -9.38 -5.59 12.53
CA ASP A 64 -10.40 -6.60 12.89
C ASP A 64 -9.76 -7.91 13.40
N GLY A 65 -9.11 -7.83 14.56
CA GLY A 65 -8.49 -9.00 15.21
C GLY A 65 -7.39 -8.62 16.20
N PHE A 66 -6.79 -9.64 16.85
CA PHE A 66 -5.71 -9.44 17.82
C PHE A 66 -4.43 -8.88 17.17
N ILE A 67 -4.10 -9.38 15.98
CA ILE A 67 -3.06 -8.81 15.12
C ILE A 67 -3.80 -8.28 13.89
N SER A 68 -3.88 -6.96 13.75
CA SER A 68 -4.45 -6.29 12.59
C SER A 68 -4.00 -4.83 12.60
N ALA A 69 -3.95 -4.19 11.44
CA ALA A 69 -3.48 -2.81 11.30
C ALA A 69 -4.47 -1.98 10.48
N ALA A 70 -4.64 -0.72 10.87
CA ALA A 70 -5.53 0.20 10.18
C ALA A 70 -4.97 0.53 8.80
N VAL A 71 -5.85 0.58 7.81
CA VAL A 71 -5.50 0.91 6.42
C VAL A 71 -6.08 2.28 6.10
N HIS A 72 -5.26 3.14 5.50
CA HIS A 72 -5.61 4.52 5.20
C HIS A 72 -5.49 4.81 3.70
N ALA A 73 -6.30 5.73 3.20
CA ALA A 73 -6.28 6.15 1.81
C ALA A 73 -4.92 6.82 1.48
N PRO A 74 -4.22 6.37 0.40
CA PRO A 74 -2.92 6.92 0.03
C PRO A 74 -3.01 8.32 -0.59
N THR A 75 -4.19 8.69 -1.10
CA THR A 75 -4.47 9.97 -1.75
C THR A 75 -5.94 10.35 -1.57
N SER A 76 -6.33 11.56 -2.00
CA SER A 76 -7.73 11.95 -2.11
C SER A 76 -8.38 11.45 -3.39
N GLY A 77 -9.67 11.15 -3.32
CA GLY A 77 -10.40 10.63 -4.46
C GLY A 77 -11.77 10.06 -4.09
N THR A 78 -12.31 9.27 -4.99
CA THR A 78 -13.60 8.57 -4.82
C THR A 78 -13.35 7.07 -4.76
N VAL A 79 -13.97 6.40 -3.79
CA VAL A 79 -13.94 4.95 -3.68
C VAL A 79 -14.71 4.35 -4.87
N ALA A 80 -13.99 3.64 -5.73
CA ALA A 80 -14.57 2.93 -6.87
C ALA A 80 -15.28 1.64 -6.45
N GLY A 81 -14.94 1.11 -5.27
CA GLY A 81 -15.57 -0.09 -4.69
C GLY A 81 -14.57 -0.99 -3.99
N LEU A 82 -15.04 -2.18 -3.62
CA LEU A 82 -14.21 -3.26 -3.10
C LEU A 82 -13.90 -4.26 -4.22
N GLU A 83 -12.62 -4.57 -4.40
CA GLU A 83 -12.13 -5.50 -5.40
C GLU A 83 -11.45 -6.69 -4.74
N ARG A 84 -11.50 -7.85 -5.41
CA ARG A 84 -10.68 -9.01 -5.05
C ARG A 84 -9.45 -9.05 -5.93
N ILE A 85 -8.28 -8.96 -5.31
CA ILE A 85 -6.98 -9.00 -6.00
C ILE A 85 -6.16 -10.19 -5.53
N ILE A 86 -5.13 -10.53 -6.30
CA ILE A 86 -4.04 -11.40 -5.83
C ILE A 86 -2.96 -10.49 -5.26
N ASP A 87 -2.70 -10.62 -3.96
CA ASP A 87 -1.66 -9.88 -3.27
C ASP A 87 -0.29 -10.28 -3.82
N SER A 88 0.49 -9.30 -4.29
CA SER A 88 1.77 -9.56 -4.96
C SER A 88 2.86 -10.08 -4.01
N ALA A 89 2.74 -9.83 -2.71
CA ALA A 89 3.73 -10.26 -1.72
C ALA A 89 3.49 -11.71 -1.27
N THR A 90 2.23 -12.14 -1.18
CA THR A 90 1.83 -13.43 -0.62
C THR A 90 1.27 -14.41 -1.66
N GLY A 91 0.87 -13.93 -2.84
CA GLY A 91 0.20 -14.72 -3.87
C GLY A 91 -1.23 -15.15 -3.52
N ARG A 92 -1.81 -14.60 -2.45
CA ARG A 92 -3.15 -14.97 -1.95
C ARG A 92 -4.20 -13.98 -2.41
N GLN A 93 -5.44 -14.45 -2.51
CA GLN A 93 -6.56 -13.56 -2.78
C GLN A 93 -6.89 -12.73 -1.54
N THR A 94 -7.09 -11.42 -1.72
CA THR A 94 -7.47 -10.49 -0.66
C THR A 94 -8.42 -9.42 -1.18
N ASP A 95 -9.23 -8.86 -0.29
CA ASP A 95 -10.08 -7.71 -0.62
C ASP A 95 -9.25 -6.41 -0.55
N ALA A 96 -9.54 -5.49 -1.45
CA ALA A 96 -8.87 -4.20 -1.58
C ALA A 96 -9.89 -3.08 -1.82
N VAL A 97 -9.59 -1.89 -1.31
CA VAL A 97 -10.36 -0.68 -1.63
C VAL A 97 -9.76 -0.05 -2.88
N ALA A 98 -10.54 0.04 -3.95
CA ALA A 98 -10.16 0.76 -5.15
C ALA A 98 -10.57 2.23 -5.03
N ILE A 99 -9.65 3.13 -5.37
CA ILE A 99 -9.83 4.59 -5.30
C ILE A 99 -9.45 5.18 -6.66
N GLU A 100 -10.37 5.90 -7.28
CA GLU A 100 -10.07 6.80 -8.39
C GLU A 100 -9.60 8.13 -7.80
N SER A 101 -8.35 8.50 -8.08
CA SER A 101 -7.75 9.73 -7.57
C SER A 101 -8.39 10.96 -8.20
N ASP A 102 -8.59 12.01 -7.39
CA ASP A 102 -8.99 13.32 -7.90
C ASP A 102 -7.79 14.17 -8.37
N GLY A 103 -6.58 13.62 -8.28
CA GLY A 103 -5.32 14.27 -8.65
C GLY A 103 -4.85 15.35 -7.67
N ARG A 104 -5.56 15.58 -6.56
CA ARG A 104 -5.27 16.70 -5.63
C ARG A 104 -4.39 16.31 -4.45
N ASP A 105 -4.31 15.02 -4.12
CA ASP A 105 -3.54 14.48 -3.00
C ASP A 105 -3.80 15.19 -1.65
N ALA A 106 -5.05 15.57 -1.43
CA ALA A 106 -5.45 16.41 -0.31
C ALA A 106 -5.63 15.62 1.00
N TRP A 107 -5.00 16.09 2.08
CA TRP A 107 -5.08 15.51 3.42
C TRP A 107 -6.46 15.61 4.07
N ALA A 108 -6.77 14.65 4.94
CA ALA A 108 -7.89 14.76 5.87
C ALA A 108 -7.62 15.88 6.89
N GLU A 109 -8.67 16.57 7.33
CA GLU A 109 -8.58 17.46 8.48
C GLU A 109 -8.39 16.61 9.75
N GLY A 110 -7.39 16.97 10.57
CA GLY A 110 -6.97 16.22 11.75
C GLY A 110 -7.86 16.45 12.98
#